data_AF-A0A453FFB2-F1
#
_entry.id   AF-A0A453FFB2-F1
#
_cell.length_a   1.000
_cell.length_b   1.000
_cell.length_c   1.000
_cell.angle_alpha   90.00
_cell.angle_beta   90.00
_cell.angle_gamma   90.00
#
_symmetry.space_group_name_H-M   'P 1'
#
loop_
_entity.id
_entity.type
_entity.pdbx_description
1 polymer ?
#
loop_
_entity_poly.entity_id
_entity_poly.type
_entity_poly.pdbx_seq_one_letter_code
_entity_poly.pdbx_strand_id
1 'polypeptide(L)'
;ATARLHPLPLLVGALFATYYHLLVAPAPSYYQSLFLSLGSNDTAAAHLRALTVRPHLAGTEANALAADHVVSTLSSLSFPTRVTPYEVLLSYPVGRSLSLSAPGRDATAFALVQDTYPGDPYAAASAEVVPTFLAYAASGSAAAEVVYANYGRREDYAYLASRGVNVTGKVALARYGKVYRGDIVKNARDAGAAAAVIFTDPKDYTPGKAFPDGPWMPPTGVQVGSTFKGVGDPTTPMWASSEGCERVSVAKAMSTHDMPGIPALPVSGRDGEEILRLVGGDVAPEDWQGGDGAPVYRLGPGPAVLNLTYTV
;
A
#
# COMPACT_ATOMS: atom_id res chain seq x y z
N ALA A 1 19.45 63.40 -32.46
CA ALA A 1 18.55 63.67 -31.32
C ALA A 1 17.82 62.38 -30.97
N THR A 2 18.25 61.70 -29.91
CA THR A 2 17.64 60.47 -29.42
C THR A 2 16.34 60.79 -28.70
N ALA A 3 15.21 60.51 -29.34
CA ALA A 3 13.89 60.64 -28.71
C ALA A 3 13.74 59.56 -27.62
N ARG A 4 13.80 59.97 -26.35
CA ARG A 4 13.41 59.10 -25.23
C ARG A 4 11.90 58.92 -25.30
N LEU A 5 11.44 57.74 -25.70
CA LEU A 5 10.03 57.38 -25.57
C LEU A 5 9.67 57.35 -24.08
N HIS A 6 8.67 58.14 -23.71
CA HIS A 6 8.10 58.13 -22.37
C HIS A 6 7.53 56.72 -22.08
N PRO A 7 7.82 56.09 -20.94
CA PRO A 7 7.36 54.73 -20.62
C PRO A 7 5.87 54.65 -20.25
N LEU A 8 5.22 55.80 -20.05
CA LEU A 8 3.83 55.93 -19.62
C LEU A 8 2.81 55.22 -20.56
N PRO A 9 2.85 55.38 -21.89
CA PRO A 9 1.95 54.65 -22.80
C PRO A 9 2.08 53.13 -22.74
N LEU A 10 3.28 52.59 -22.54
CA LEU A 10 3.50 51.15 -22.39
C LEU A 10 2.92 50.64 -21.06
N LEU A 11 3.08 51.41 -19.98
CA LEU A 11 2.54 51.07 -18.67
C LEU A 11 0.99 51.12 -18.66
N VAL A 12 0.40 52.12 -19.32
CA VAL A 12 -1.06 52.24 -19.47
C VAL A 12 -1.61 51.10 -20.34
N GLY A 13 -0.92 50.73 -21.43
CA GLY A 13 -1.31 49.59 -22.26
C GLY A 13 -1.27 48.26 -21.51
N ALA A 14 -0.23 48.03 -20.70
CA ALA A 14 -0.11 46.82 -19.87
C ALA A 14 -1.18 46.77 -18.76
N LEU A 15 -1.50 47.90 -18.13
CA LEU A 15 -2.59 48.01 -17.15
C LEU A 15 -3.96 47.79 -17.80
N PHE A 16 -4.18 48.28 -19.02
CA PHE A 16 -5.42 48.04 -19.74
C PHE A 16 -5.58 46.57 -20.16
N ALA A 17 -4.51 45.95 -20.66
CA ALA A 17 -4.52 44.53 -21.03
C ALA A 17 -4.74 43.62 -19.83
N THR A 18 -4.08 43.90 -18.69
CA THR A 18 -4.28 43.14 -17.45
C THR A 18 -5.67 43.38 -16.85
N TYR A 19 -6.17 44.61 -16.86
CA TYR A 19 -7.55 44.94 -16.46
C TYR A 19 -8.59 44.23 -17.34
N TYR A 20 -8.38 44.20 -18.67
CA TYR A 20 -9.26 43.52 -19.61
C TYR A 20 -9.22 42.00 -19.43
N HIS A 21 -8.04 41.40 -19.22
CA HIS A 21 -7.93 39.97 -18.97
C HIS A 21 -8.45 39.53 -17.58
N LEU A 22 -8.43 40.41 -16.57
CA LEU A 22 -8.95 40.13 -15.24
C LEU A 22 -10.47 40.36 -15.10
N LEU A 23 -11.06 41.28 -15.87
CA LEU A 23 -12.51 41.56 -15.84
C LEU A 23 -13.32 40.87 -16.94
N VAL A 24 -12.66 40.42 -18.01
CA VAL A 24 -13.30 39.67 -19.11
C VAL A 24 -12.82 38.22 -19.09
N ALA A 25 -12.70 37.64 -17.89
CA ALA A 25 -12.87 36.19 -17.80
C ALA A 25 -14.32 35.92 -18.21
N PRO A 26 -14.58 35.14 -19.28
CA PRO A 26 -15.95 34.87 -19.69
C PRO A 26 -16.69 34.25 -18.50
N ALA A 27 -17.85 34.83 -18.14
CA ALA A 27 -18.71 34.23 -17.14
C ALA A 27 -18.95 32.76 -17.55
N PRO A 28 -18.82 31.80 -16.61
CA PRO A 28 -19.05 30.40 -16.94
C PRO A 28 -20.42 30.30 -17.62
N SER A 29 -20.46 29.62 -18.77
CA SER A 29 -21.70 29.48 -19.51
C SER A 29 -22.82 28.98 -18.59
N TYR A 30 -24.07 29.27 -18.92
CA TYR A 30 -25.22 28.75 -18.16
C TYR A 30 -25.09 27.23 -17.92
N TYR A 31 -24.67 26.47 -18.92
CA TYR A 31 -24.47 25.03 -18.81
C TYR A 31 -23.30 24.62 -17.92
N GLN A 32 -22.20 25.39 -17.92
CA GLN A 32 -21.07 25.15 -17.00
C GLN A 32 -21.48 25.42 -15.56
N SER A 33 -22.18 26.54 -15.31
CA SER A 33 -22.68 26.90 -13.99
C SER A 33 -23.71 25.89 -13.50
N LEU A 34 -24.62 25.47 -14.38
CA LEU A 34 -25.59 24.41 -14.09
C LEU A 34 -24.87 23.11 -13.74
N PHE A 35 -23.94 22.63 -14.57
CA PHE A 35 -23.19 21.39 -14.32
C PHE A 35 -22.49 21.38 -12.95
N LEU A 36 -21.80 22.48 -12.60
CA LEU A 36 -21.12 22.59 -11.31
C LEU A 36 -22.11 22.64 -10.13
N SER A 37 -23.31 23.16 -10.33
CA SER A 37 -24.36 23.22 -9.30
C SER A 37 -25.05 21.88 -9.03
N LEU A 38 -24.89 20.88 -9.90
CA LEU A 38 -25.53 19.56 -9.75
C LEU A 38 -24.85 18.68 -8.68
N GLY A 39 -23.63 19.02 -8.26
CA GLY A 39 -22.91 18.33 -7.20
C GLY A 39 -22.89 19.13 -5.90
N SER A 40 -22.97 18.43 -4.76
CA SER A 40 -22.80 19.05 -3.43
C SER A 40 -21.95 18.19 -2.51
N ASN A 41 -21.35 18.81 -1.49
CA ASN A 41 -20.63 18.10 -0.44
C ASN A 41 -21.52 17.06 0.26
N ASP A 42 -22.81 17.36 0.43
CA ASP A 42 -23.77 16.43 1.05
C ASP A 42 -23.98 15.18 0.20
N THR A 43 -24.10 15.32 -1.12
CA THR A 43 -24.22 14.18 -2.04
C THR A 43 -22.94 13.33 -2.06
N ALA A 44 -21.76 13.97 -2.09
CA ALA A 44 -20.48 13.27 -2.03
C ALA A 44 -20.32 12.52 -0.69
N ALA A 45 -20.65 13.15 0.44
CA ALA A 45 -20.59 12.53 1.76
C ALA A 45 -21.58 11.36 1.89
N ALA A 46 -22.79 11.48 1.34
CA ALA A 46 -23.77 10.40 1.35
C ALA A 46 -23.30 9.19 0.53
N HIS A 47 -22.73 9.40 -0.65
CA HIS A 47 -22.16 8.32 -1.45
C HIS A 47 -20.94 7.68 -0.79
N LEU A 48 -20.02 8.48 -0.24
CA LEU A 48 -18.88 7.97 0.50
C LEU A 48 -19.35 7.09 1.65
N ARG A 49 -20.29 7.58 2.47
CA ARG A 49 -20.86 6.80 3.58
C ARG A 49 -21.45 5.48 3.10
N ALA A 50 -22.27 5.49 2.04
CA ALA A 50 -22.89 4.27 1.51
C ALA A 50 -21.86 3.24 1.04
N LEU A 51 -20.76 3.70 0.42
CA LEU A 51 -19.70 2.84 -0.11
C LEU A 51 -18.74 2.32 0.97
N THR A 52 -18.65 2.96 2.14
CA THR A 52 -17.66 2.62 3.19
C THR A 52 -18.27 2.04 4.46
N VAL A 53 -19.55 1.62 4.46
CA VAL A 53 -20.18 1.02 5.67
C VAL A 53 -19.58 -0.34 6.02
N ARG A 54 -19.15 -1.11 5.02
CA ARG A 54 -18.61 -2.47 5.19
C ARG A 54 -17.33 -2.66 4.38
N PRO A 55 -16.41 -3.55 4.81
CA PRO A 55 -15.26 -3.94 4.00
C PRO A 55 -15.74 -4.60 2.70
N HIS A 56 -15.36 -4.04 1.55
CA HIS A 56 -15.84 -4.47 0.24
C HIS A 56 -14.67 -4.92 -0.66
N LEU A 57 -13.97 -5.96 -0.21
CA LEU A 57 -12.84 -6.55 -0.92
C LEU A 57 -13.28 -7.11 -2.28
N ALA A 58 -12.46 -6.95 -3.33
CA ALA A 58 -12.76 -7.47 -4.66
C ALA A 58 -13.17 -8.95 -4.60
N GLY A 59 -14.15 -9.37 -5.40
CA GLY A 59 -14.68 -10.74 -5.44
C GLY A 59 -15.62 -11.14 -4.29
N THR A 60 -15.90 -10.26 -3.33
CA THR A 60 -16.84 -10.53 -2.23
C THR A 60 -18.26 -10.02 -2.50
N GLU A 61 -19.24 -10.56 -1.76
CA GLU A 61 -20.63 -10.08 -1.78
C GLU A 61 -20.74 -8.60 -1.41
N ALA A 62 -20.00 -8.13 -0.41
CA ALA A 62 -19.98 -6.72 -0.03
C ALA A 62 -19.50 -5.80 -1.17
N ASN A 63 -18.56 -6.26 -2.00
CA ASN A 63 -18.13 -5.52 -3.19
C ASN A 63 -19.16 -5.55 -4.32
N ALA A 64 -19.95 -6.63 -4.45
CA ALA A 64 -21.09 -6.66 -5.36
C ALA A 64 -22.16 -5.64 -4.93
N LEU A 65 -22.47 -5.54 -3.64
CA LEU A 65 -23.41 -4.54 -3.11
C LEU A 65 -22.93 -3.09 -3.34
N ALA A 66 -21.62 -2.85 -3.23
CA ALA A 66 -21.04 -1.55 -3.57
C ALA A 66 -21.20 -1.24 -5.08
N ALA A 67 -21.04 -2.23 -5.95
CA ALA A 67 -21.30 -2.09 -7.39
C ALA A 67 -22.78 -1.81 -7.68
N ASP A 68 -23.70 -2.51 -6.99
CA ASP A 68 -25.15 -2.29 -7.12
C ASP A 68 -25.55 -0.87 -6.73
N HIS A 69 -24.93 -0.31 -5.69
CA HIS A 69 -25.12 1.09 -5.29
C HIS A 69 -24.73 2.06 -6.42
N VAL A 70 -23.60 1.82 -7.09
CA VAL A 70 -23.15 2.63 -8.24
C VAL A 70 -24.10 2.48 -9.42
N VAL A 71 -24.50 1.25 -9.75
CA VAL A 71 -25.44 0.97 -10.85
C VAL A 71 -26.78 1.65 -10.62
N SER A 72 -27.33 1.51 -9.42
CA SER A 72 -28.60 2.14 -9.02
C SER A 72 -28.51 3.67 -9.11
N THR A 73 -27.42 4.25 -8.58
CA THR A 73 -27.20 5.71 -8.62
C THR A 73 -27.15 6.22 -10.05
N LEU A 74 -26.32 5.63 -10.92
CA LEU A 74 -26.19 6.09 -12.31
C LEU A 74 -27.48 5.88 -13.11
N SER A 75 -28.15 4.75 -12.90
CA SER A 75 -29.42 4.46 -13.57
C SER A 75 -30.52 5.44 -13.16
N SER A 76 -30.56 5.87 -11.89
CA SER A 76 -31.51 6.88 -11.41
C SER A 76 -31.34 8.24 -12.09
N LEU A 77 -30.12 8.54 -12.56
CA LEU A 77 -29.77 9.74 -13.32
C LEU A 77 -29.96 9.55 -14.84
N SER A 78 -30.62 8.46 -15.25
CA SER A 78 -30.88 8.12 -16.66
C SER A 78 -29.62 7.86 -17.50
N PHE A 79 -28.49 7.51 -16.87
CA PHE A 79 -27.31 7.05 -17.61
C PHE A 79 -27.50 5.58 -18.04
N PRO A 80 -27.25 5.23 -19.32
CA PRO A 80 -27.18 3.84 -19.75
C PRO A 80 -26.06 3.11 -18.99
N THR A 81 -26.47 2.24 -18.05
CA THR A 81 -25.56 1.61 -17.09
C THR A 81 -25.67 0.09 -17.20
N ARG A 82 -24.53 -0.61 -17.21
CA ARG A 82 -24.46 -2.07 -17.24
C ARG A 82 -23.30 -2.59 -16.40
N VAL A 83 -23.46 -3.77 -15.82
CA VAL A 83 -22.37 -4.53 -15.19
C VAL A 83 -21.73 -5.42 -16.24
N THR A 84 -20.39 -5.46 -16.28
CA THR A 84 -19.64 -6.35 -17.16
C THR A 84 -18.76 -7.26 -16.29
N PRO A 85 -19.12 -8.54 -16.13
CA PRO A 85 -18.33 -9.46 -15.31
C PRO A 85 -17.07 -9.91 -16.06
N TYR A 86 -15.99 -10.09 -15.29
CA TYR A 86 -14.77 -10.75 -15.71
C TYR A 86 -14.38 -11.74 -14.64
N GLU A 87 -14.06 -12.97 -15.04
CA GLU A 87 -13.50 -13.96 -14.13
C GLU A 87 -12.00 -13.75 -14.06
N VAL A 88 -11.46 -13.32 -12.92
CA VAL A 88 -10.03 -13.01 -12.80
C VAL A 88 -9.39 -13.81 -11.68
N LEU A 89 -8.10 -14.10 -11.81
CA LEU A 89 -7.34 -14.69 -10.71
C LEU A 89 -7.21 -13.65 -9.59
N LEU A 90 -7.77 -13.94 -8.42
CA LEU A 90 -7.56 -13.19 -7.18
C LEU A 90 -6.79 -14.06 -6.18
N SER A 91 -6.27 -13.43 -5.13
CA SER A 91 -5.49 -14.07 -4.08
C SER A 91 -6.04 -13.62 -2.74
N TYR A 92 -6.28 -14.57 -1.83
CA TYR A 92 -6.75 -14.33 -0.46
C TYR A 92 -5.97 -15.25 0.49
N PRO A 93 -5.70 -14.82 1.73
CA PRO A 93 -4.97 -15.64 2.68
C PRO A 93 -5.86 -16.79 3.19
N VAL A 94 -5.37 -18.02 3.10
CA VAL A 94 -5.94 -19.19 3.79
C VAL A 94 -5.41 -19.27 5.22
N GLY A 95 -4.12 -18.97 5.40
CA GLY A 95 -3.45 -19.06 6.69
C GLY A 95 -2.20 -18.20 6.74
N ARG A 96 -1.91 -17.67 7.93
CA ARG A 96 -0.69 -16.91 8.20
C ARG A 96 -0.29 -17.04 9.67
N SER A 97 1.00 -17.12 9.91
CA SER A 97 1.56 -17.02 11.25
C SER A 97 2.94 -16.39 11.19
N LEU A 98 3.27 -15.62 12.23
CA LEU A 98 4.60 -15.07 12.42
C LEU A 98 4.94 -15.18 13.90
N SER A 99 6.12 -15.72 14.21
CA SER A 99 6.65 -15.69 15.58
C SER A 99 8.10 -15.26 15.58
N LEU A 100 8.47 -14.54 16.64
CA LEU A 100 9.81 -14.04 16.89
C LEU A 100 10.46 -14.81 18.04
N SER A 101 11.69 -15.28 17.84
CA SER A 101 12.53 -15.85 18.90
C SER A 101 13.93 -15.27 18.85
N ALA A 102 14.66 -15.40 19.96
CA ALA A 102 16.08 -15.05 20.05
C ALA A 102 16.73 -15.90 21.16
N PRO A 103 18.07 -16.06 21.20
CA PRO A 103 18.76 -16.76 22.27
C PRO A 103 18.38 -16.19 23.65
N GLY A 104 17.93 -17.07 24.56
CA GLY A 104 17.48 -16.68 25.89
C GLY A 104 16.08 -16.03 25.95
N ARG A 105 15.34 -16.00 24.84
CA ARG A 105 13.96 -15.51 24.77
C ARG A 105 13.05 -16.55 24.10
N ASP A 106 11.97 -16.93 24.79
CA ASP A 106 10.97 -17.83 24.24
C ASP A 106 10.30 -17.25 23.00
N ALA A 107 9.90 -18.14 22.09
CA ALA A 107 9.21 -17.75 20.87
C ALA A 107 7.88 -17.05 21.21
N THR A 108 7.71 -15.82 20.71
CA THR A 108 6.50 -15.02 20.87
C THR A 108 5.77 -14.94 19.54
N ALA A 109 4.51 -15.37 19.49
CA ALA A 109 3.67 -15.24 18.29
C ALA A 109 3.09 -13.84 18.19
N PHE A 110 3.08 -13.27 16.97
CA PHE A 110 2.35 -12.05 16.68
C PHE A 110 0.88 -12.35 16.46
N ALA A 111 -0.02 -11.55 17.04
CA ALA A 111 -1.45 -11.69 16.83
C ALA A 111 -1.86 -11.33 15.39
N LEU A 112 -1.10 -10.42 14.75
CA LEU A 112 -1.33 -9.93 13.38
C LEU A 112 -2.72 -9.28 13.19
N VAL A 113 -3.32 -8.74 14.25
CA VAL A 113 -4.63 -8.07 14.21
C VAL A 113 -4.47 -6.56 14.22
N GLN A 114 -5.43 -5.87 13.59
CA GLN A 114 -5.55 -4.42 13.68
C GLN A 114 -6.54 -4.10 14.81
N ASP A 115 -6.13 -3.28 15.76
CA ASP A 115 -6.94 -2.96 16.94
C ASP A 115 -8.06 -1.97 16.56
N THR A 116 -9.24 -2.15 17.16
CA THR A 116 -10.27 -1.09 17.21
C THR A 116 -9.97 -0.13 18.37
N TYR A 117 -10.76 0.94 18.48
CA TYR A 117 -10.63 1.94 19.54
C TYR A 117 -11.90 2.02 20.40
N PRO A 118 -11.81 2.53 21.65
CA PRO A 118 -12.98 2.66 22.51
C PRO A 118 -14.09 3.48 21.86
N GLY A 119 -15.29 2.89 21.78
CA GLY A 119 -16.45 3.54 21.18
C GLY A 119 -16.45 3.57 19.64
N ASP A 120 -15.60 2.77 18.97
CA ASP A 120 -15.60 2.66 17.50
C ASP A 120 -17.01 2.27 16.98
N PRO A 121 -17.72 3.16 16.26
CA PRO A 121 -19.05 2.88 15.75
C PRO A 121 -19.05 1.77 14.68
N TYR A 122 -17.88 1.39 14.16
CA TYR A 122 -17.71 0.38 13.13
C TYR A 122 -17.08 -0.92 13.63
N ALA A 123 -16.93 -1.11 14.95
CA ALA A 123 -16.28 -2.30 15.51
C ALA A 123 -16.86 -3.63 14.99
N ALA A 124 -18.18 -3.70 14.78
CA ALA A 124 -18.84 -4.87 14.20
C ALA A 124 -18.44 -5.11 12.73
N ALA A 125 -18.37 -4.05 11.92
CA ALA A 125 -17.92 -4.15 10.53
C ALA A 125 -16.42 -4.48 10.44
N SER A 126 -15.61 -3.98 11.37
CA SER A 126 -14.18 -4.29 11.49
C SER A 126 -13.92 -5.77 11.72
N ALA A 127 -14.85 -6.50 12.37
CA ALA A 127 -14.75 -7.95 12.56
C ALA A 127 -14.92 -8.76 11.25
N GLU A 128 -15.45 -8.15 10.19
CA GLU A 128 -15.61 -8.77 8.87
C GLU A 128 -14.38 -8.62 7.98
N VAL A 129 -13.39 -7.82 8.40
CA VAL A 129 -12.18 -7.55 7.63
C VAL A 129 -11.36 -8.82 7.48
N VAL A 130 -10.95 -9.14 6.25
CA VAL A 130 -10.07 -10.27 6.00
C VAL A 130 -8.70 -10.06 6.68
N PRO A 131 -8.03 -11.14 7.13
CA PRO A 131 -6.70 -11.03 7.72
C PRO A 131 -5.72 -10.29 6.79
N THR A 132 -4.85 -9.44 7.33
CA THR A 132 -3.95 -8.62 6.53
C THR A 132 -2.95 -9.48 5.75
N PHE A 133 -2.74 -9.16 4.47
CA PHE A 133 -1.94 -9.98 3.57
C PHE A 133 -1.38 -9.19 2.39
N LEU A 134 -0.39 -9.78 1.72
CA LEU A 134 0.17 -9.30 0.46
C LEU A 134 -0.37 -10.19 -0.67
N ALA A 135 -1.30 -9.69 -1.48
CA ALA A 135 -1.89 -10.48 -2.55
C ALA A 135 -0.80 -10.92 -3.55
N TYR A 136 -0.89 -12.17 -4.00
CA TYR A 136 0.06 -12.85 -4.89
C TYR A 136 1.44 -13.18 -4.29
N ALA A 137 1.66 -12.95 -2.98
CA ALA A 137 2.82 -13.54 -2.30
C ALA A 137 2.73 -15.09 -2.37
N ALA A 138 3.87 -15.76 -2.51
CA ALA A 138 3.88 -17.21 -2.67
C ALA A 138 3.57 -17.92 -1.35
N SER A 139 2.85 -19.04 -1.40
CA SER A 139 2.69 -19.92 -0.25
C SER A 139 4.04 -20.53 0.16
N GLY A 140 4.28 -20.65 1.45
CA GLY A 140 5.47 -21.31 2.00
C GLY A 140 5.77 -20.91 3.45
N SER A 141 6.84 -21.49 3.98
CA SER A 141 7.31 -21.25 5.34
C SER A 141 8.82 -21.03 5.38
N ALA A 142 9.26 -20.13 6.25
CA ALA A 142 10.68 -19.87 6.49
C ALA A 142 10.89 -19.58 7.97
N ALA A 143 11.86 -20.29 8.58
CA ALA A 143 12.33 -20.05 9.94
C ALA A 143 13.82 -19.69 9.87
N ALA A 144 14.14 -18.40 9.91
CA ALA A 144 15.51 -17.94 9.74
C ALA A 144 15.79 -16.61 10.44
N GLU A 145 17.07 -16.31 10.60
CA GLU A 145 17.53 -15.03 11.15
C GLU A 145 17.04 -13.86 10.30
N VAL A 146 16.82 -12.73 10.96
CA VAL A 146 16.34 -11.49 10.34
C VAL A 146 17.49 -10.64 9.84
N VAL A 147 17.36 -10.10 8.63
CA VAL A 147 18.22 -9.02 8.09
C VAL A 147 17.35 -7.80 7.81
N TYR A 148 17.75 -6.63 8.33
CA TYR A 148 17.05 -5.38 8.05
C TYR A 148 17.56 -4.74 6.77
N ALA A 149 16.68 -4.62 5.77
CA ALA A 149 16.99 -4.16 4.42
C ALA A 149 16.41 -2.78 4.10
N ASN A 150 16.20 -1.92 5.10
CA ASN A 150 15.67 -0.56 4.91
C ASN A 150 14.37 -0.56 4.10
N TYR A 151 14.29 0.16 2.98
CA TYR A 151 13.12 0.19 2.09
C TYR A 151 13.07 -0.98 1.09
N GLY A 152 13.99 -1.96 1.21
CA GLY A 152 14.06 -3.13 0.33
C GLY A 152 14.41 -2.79 -1.12
N ARG A 153 15.14 -1.69 -1.34
CA ARG A 153 15.60 -1.29 -2.68
C ARG A 153 16.85 -2.09 -3.06
N ARG A 154 17.18 -2.12 -4.34
CA ARG A 154 18.38 -2.84 -4.81
C ARG A 154 19.65 -2.29 -4.19
N GLU A 155 19.74 -0.98 -4.01
CA GLU A 155 20.85 -0.31 -3.33
C GLU A 155 20.94 -0.66 -1.84
N ASP A 156 19.81 -0.97 -1.18
CA ASP A 156 19.82 -1.39 0.23
C ASP A 156 20.46 -2.78 0.36
N TYR A 157 20.12 -3.71 -0.53
CA TYR A 157 20.76 -5.04 -0.57
C TYR A 157 22.24 -4.96 -1.00
N ALA A 158 22.59 -4.06 -1.93
CA ALA A 158 23.99 -3.82 -2.30
C ALA A 158 24.81 -3.27 -1.12
N TYR A 159 24.22 -2.37 -0.32
CA TYR A 159 24.84 -1.85 0.90
C TYR A 159 25.06 -2.98 1.91
N LEU A 160 24.05 -3.81 2.19
CA LEU A 160 24.19 -4.98 3.08
C LEU A 160 25.34 -5.90 2.65
N ALA A 161 25.42 -6.22 1.35
CA ALA A 161 26.53 -7.02 0.82
C ALA A 161 27.90 -6.35 1.01
N SER A 162 27.99 -5.03 0.81
CA SER A 162 29.23 -4.26 1.04
C SER A 162 29.69 -4.25 2.51
N ARG A 163 28.75 -4.48 3.44
CA ARG A 163 29.00 -4.62 4.88
C ARG A 163 29.21 -6.07 5.31
N GLY A 164 29.24 -7.03 4.37
CA GLY A 164 29.40 -8.45 4.66
C GLY A 164 28.15 -9.12 5.25
N VAL A 165 26.98 -8.48 5.17
CA VAL A 165 25.71 -9.04 5.64
C VAL A 165 25.12 -9.96 4.58
N ASN A 166 25.06 -11.27 4.87
CA ASN A 166 24.50 -12.27 3.96
C ASN A 166 22.99 -12.45 4.14
N VAL A 167 22.22 -12.16 3.10
CA VAL A 167 20.75 -12.27 3.04
C VAL A 167 20.28 -13.66 2.62
N THR A 168 21.15 -14.46 2.02
CA THR A 168 20.79 -15.77 1.46
C THR A 168 20.19 -16.69 2.54
N GLY A 169 18.96 -17.17 2.29
CA GLY A 169 18.23 -18.05 3.21
C GLY A 169 17.69 -17.35 4.47
N LYS A 170 17.78 -16.02 4.58
CA LYS A 170 17.30 -15.24 5.72
C LYS A 170 15.88 -14.72 5.50
N VAL A 171 15.26 -14.19 6.56
CA VAL A 171 14.03 -13.39 6.45
C VAL A 171 14.43 -11.92 6.30
N ALA A 172 14.13 -11.33 5.14
CA ALA A 172 14.36 -9.91 4.91
C ALA A 172 13.25 -9.09 5.57
N LEU A 173 13.60 -8.21 6.50
CA LEU A 173 12.69 -7.21 7.06
C LEU A 173 12.90 -5.87 6.35
N ALA A 174 11.87 -5.31 5.76
CA ALA A 174 11.91 -4.01 5.10
C ALA A 174 10.72 -3.14 5.52
N ARG A 175 10.87 -1.82 5.49
CA ARG A 175 9.77 -0.88 5.67
C ARG A 175 9.13 -0.51 4.35
N TYR A 176 7.84 -0.20 4.39
CA TYR A 176 7.14 0.39 3.26
C TYR A 176 7.72 1.74 2.84
N GLY A 177 7.62 2.05 1.55
CA GLY A 177 8.00 3.34 0.98
C GLY A 177 9.08 3.24 -0.09
N LYS A 178 9.34 4.36 -0.77
CA LYS A 178 10.35 4.57 -1.83
C LYS A 178 10.21 3.74 -3.11
N VAL A 179 9.83 2.47 -3.01
CA VAL A 179 9.58 1.55 -4.12
C VAL A 179 8.25 0.83 -3.95
N TYR A 180 7.75 0.24 -5.03
CA TYR A 180 6.54 -0.57 -5.00
C TYR A 180 6.75 -1.81 -4.12
N ARG A 181 5.74 -2.19 -3.32
CA ARG A 181 5.85 -3.33 -2.39
C ARG A 181 6.17 -4.66 -3.04
N GLY A 182 5.70 -4.89 -4.27
CA GLY A 182 6.09 -6.07 -5.04
C GLY A 182 7.58 -6.07 -5.38
N ASP A 183 8.17 -4.89 -5.63
CA ASP A 183 9.61 -4.76 -5.83
C ASP A 183 10.40 -5.01 -4.53
N ILE A 184 9.87 -4.66 -3.35
CA ILE A 184 10.49 -4.99 -2.05
C ILE A 184 10.68 -6.51 -1.93
N VAL A 185 9.61 -7.27 -2.14
CA VAL A 185 9.63 -8.75 -2.04
C VAL A 185 10.50 -9.35 -3.15
N LYS A 186 10.37 -8.84 -4.38
CA LYS A 186 11.15 -9.31 -5.52
C LYS A 186 12.65 -9.07 -5.32
N ASN A 187 13.04 -7.90 -4.83
CA ASN A 187 14.44 -7.59 -4.55
C ASN A 187 14.98 -8.47 -3.41
N ALA A 188 14.17 -8.78 -2.38
CA ALA A 188 14.53 -9.74 -1.34
C ALA A 188 14.82 -11.13 -1.92
N ARG A 189 13.92 -11.64 -2.78
CA ARG A 189 14.14 -12.90 -3.50
C ARG A 189 15.40 -12.86 -4.35
N ASP A 190 15.57 -11.80 -5.13
CA ASP A 190 16.73 -11.65 -6.02
C ASP A 190 18.05 -11.55 -5.22
N ALA A 191 18.01 -11.09 -3.96
CA ALA A 191 19.11 -11.11 -3.00
C ALA A 191 19.26 -12.46 -2.23
N GLY A 192 18.42 -13.45 -2.52
CA GLY A 192 18.48 -14.80 -1.96
C GLY A 192 17.69 -15.01 -0.66
N ALA A 193 16.86 -14.06 -0.22
CA ALA A 193 16.05 -14.21 0.98
C ALA A 193 15.05 -15.39 0.83
N ALA A 194 14.81 -16.11 1.93
CA ALA A 194 13.82 -17.18 1.97
C ALA A 194 12.39 -16.65 2.11
N ALA A 195 12.23 -15.49 2.74
CA ALA A 195 10.95 -14.81 2.92
C ALA A 195 11.17 -13.31 3.13
N ALA A 196 10.09 -12.54 2.97
CA ALA A 196 10.08 -11.10 3.25
C ALA A 196 9.00 -10.70 4.27
N VAL A 197 9.32 -9.83 5.20
CA VAL A 197 8.35 -9.17 6.07
C VAL A 197 8.42 -7.67 5.81
N ILE A 198 7.27 -7.05 5.53
CA ILE A 198 7.18 -5.61 5.26
C ILE A 198 6.40 -4.93 6.38
N PHE A 199 6.98 -3.92 7.03
CA PHE A 199 6.30 -3.20 8.11
C PHE A 199 6.04 -1.73 7.77
N THR A 200 5.05 -1.16 8.43
CA THR A 200 4.67 0.25 8.27
C THR A 200 5.40 1.09 9.32
N ASP A 201 6.62 1.54 9.00
CA ASP A 201 7.48 2.28 9.94
C ASP A 201 6.81 3.60 10.40
N PRO A 202 6.65 3.82 11.73
CA PRO A 202 6.09 5.07 12.26
C PRO A 202 6.82 6.34 11.81
N LYS A 203 8.12 6.24 11.48
CA LYS A 203 8.90 7.35 10.91
C LYS A 203 8.22 7.98 9.69
N ASP A 204 7.66 7.14 8.82
CA ASP A 204 7.12 7.56 7.53
C ASP A 204 5.59 7.72 7.55
N TYR A 205 4.91 7.00 8.46
CA TYR A 205 3.45 6.88 8.46
C TYR A 205 2.76 7.42 9.73
N THR A 206 3.54 7.79 10.75
CA THR A 206 3.04 8.34 12.02
C THR A 206 3.82 9.58 12.50
N PRO A 207 3.96 10.65 11.69
CA PRO A 207 4.64 11.88 12.10
C PRO A 207 3.86 12.73 13.13
N GLY A 208 2.67 12.31 13.54
CA GLY A 208 1.83 13.01 14.52
C GLY A 208 0.87 12.06 15.22
N LYS A 209 -0.21 12.60 15.80
CA LYS A 209 -1.23 11.80 16.49
C LYS A 209 -1.83 10.75 15.56
N ALA A 210 -1.74 9.49 15.96
CA ALA A 210 -2.36 8.37 15.28
C ALA A 210 -3.89 8.43 15.39
N PHE A 211 -4.56 7.79 14.43
CA PHE A 211 -6.00 7.52 14.50
C PHE A 211 -6.34 6.74 15.78
N PRO A 212 -7.43 7.09 16.50
CA PRO A 212 -8.49 8.03 16.13
C PRO A 212 -8.22 9.51 16.44
N ASP A 213 -7.16 9.84 17.20
CA ASP A 213 -6.88 11.21 17.65
C ASP A 213 -6.20 12.09 16.59
N GLY A 214 -5.86 11.53 15.44
CA GLY A 214 -5.36 12.22 14.27
C GLY A 214 -5.42 11.35 13.00
N PRO A 215 -4.96 11.85 11.86
CA PRO A 215 -5.11 11.15 10.58
C PRO A 215 -4.04 10.10 10.31
N TRP A 216 -3.09 9.93 11.23
CA TRP A 216 -1.89 9.13 11.00
C TRP A 216 -2.08 7.65 11.36
N MET A 217 -1.23 6.79 10.81
CA MET A 217 -1.36 5.33 10.96
C MET A 217 -1.28 4.92 12.45
N PRO A 218 -2.23 4.15 12.98
CA PRO A 218 -2.15 3.61 14.34
C PRO A 218 -1.06 2.54 14.46
N PRO A 219 -0.56 2.26 15.68
CA PRO A 219 0.55 1.33 15.87
C PRO A 219 0.31 -0.08 15.32
N THR A 220 -0.94 -0.56 15.33
CA THR A 220 -1.34 -1.86 14.77
C THR A 220 -1.83 -1.79 13.32
N GLY A 221 -1.88 -0.60 12.73
CA GLY A 221 -2.29 -0.41 11.34
C GLY A 221 -1.33 -1.08 10.37
N VAL A 222 -1.87 -1.77 9.38
CA VAL A 222 -1.09 -2.52 8.39
C VAL A 222 -1.49 -2.08 6.99
N GLN A 223 -0.52 -1.63 6.19
CA GLN A 223 -0.75 -1.48 4.76
C GLN A 223 -0.82 -2.87 4.09
N VAL A 224 -1.91 -3.12 3.38
CA VAL A 224 -2.10 -4.31 2.53
C VAL A 224 -1.99 -3.95 1.05
N GLY A 225 -1.86 -4.94 0.17
CA GLY A 225 -1.93 -4.71 -1.27
C GLY A 225 -1.34 -5.81 -2.11
N SER A 226 -1.52 -5.69 -3.43
CA SER A 226 -0.89 -6.58 -4.40
C SER A 226 0.63 -6.43 -4.43
N THR A 227 1.31 -7.56 -4.63
CA THR A 227 2.74 -7.66 -4.97
C THR A 227 2.98 -8.05 -6.43
N PHE A 228 1.92 -8.32 -7.20
CA PHE A 228 1.99 -8.59 -8.63
C PHE A 228 2.27 -7.30 -9.41
N LYS A 229 3.35 -7.30 -10.19
CA LYS A 229 3.83 -6.14 -10.95
C LYS A 229 3.23 -6.04 -12.36
N GLY A 230 2.62 -7.11 -12.86
CA GLY A 230 2.03 -7.12 -14.20
C GLY A 230 0.73 -6.33 -14.27
N VAL A 231 0.15 -6.31 -15.46
CA VAL A 231 -1.09 -5.57 -15.76
C VAL A 231 -2.21 -6.56 -16.06
N GLY A 232 -3.40 -6.28 -15.52
CA GLY A 232 -4.58 -7.10 -15.73
C GLY A 232 -4.56 -8.39 -14.90
N ASP A 233 -5.29 -9.39 -15.39
CA ASP A 233 -5.35 -10.72 -14.77
C ASP A 233 -4.09 -11.53 -15.16
N PRO A 234 -3.33 -12.05 -14.19
CA PRO A 234 -2.13 -12.84 -14.46
C PRO A 234 -2.36 -14.05 -15.38
N THR A 235 -3.59 -14.56 -15.47
CA THR A 235 -3.94 -15.74 -16.28
C THR A 235 -4.32 -15.42 -17.73
N THR A 236 -4.51 -14.15 -18.07
CA THR A 236 -4.92 -13.68 -19.41
C THR A 236 -4.07 -12.49 -19.87
N PRO A 237 -2.73 -12.65 -19.90
CA PRO A 237 -1.85 -11.53 -20.16
C PRO A 237 -2.12 -10.92 -21.54
N MET A 238 -2.52 -9.65 -21.57
CA MET A 238 -2.81 -8.86 -22.80
C MET A 238 -4.15 -9.15 -23.50
N TRP A 239 -5.07 -9.93 -22.91
CA TRP A 239 -6.45 -10.05 -23.41
C TRP A 239 -7.48 -10.02 -22.28
N ALA A 240 -8.76 -9.88 -22.64
CA ALA A 240 -9.83 -9.79 -21.67
C ALA A 240 -10.13 -11.16 -21.03
N SER A 241 -10.32 -11.20 -19.71
CA SER A 241 -10.76 -12.41 -18.97
C SER A 241 -12.25 -12.69 -19.13
N SER A 242 -12.72 -12.68 -20.38
CA SER A 242 -14.09 -12.99 -20.75
C SER A 242 -14.42 -14.46 -20.51
N GLU A 243 -15.70 -14.77 -20.41
CA GLU A 243 -16.17 -16.15 -20.33
C GLU A 243 -15.63 -16.99 -21.50
N GLY A 244 -15.08 -18.17 -21.18
CA GLY A 244 -14.52 -19.10 -22.17
C GLY A 244 -13.20 -18.65 -22.81
N CYS A 245 -12.56 -17.56 -22.35
CA CYS A 245 -11.27 -17.13 -22.89
C CYS A 245 -10.15 -18.16 -22.64
N GLU A 246 -9.12 -18.14 -23.48
CA GLU A 246 -7.89 -18.89 -23.23
C GLU A 246 -7.21 -18.35 -21.96
N ARG A 247 -6.70 -19.26 -21.14
CA ARG A 247 -5.96 -18.91 -19.91
C ARG A 247 -4.66 -19.68 -19.83
N VAL A 248 -3.61 -19.01 -19.37
CA VAL A 248 -2.45 -19.72 -18.86
C VAL A 248 -2.80 -20.36 -17.52
N SER A 249 -2.17 -21.50 -17.20
CA SER A 249 -2.38 -22.13 -15.89
C SER A 249 -1.94 -21.21 -14.76
N VAL A 250 -2.58 -21.33 -13.58
CA VAL A 250 -2.20 -20.55 -12.38
C VAL A 250 -0.73 -20.77 -12.06
N ALA A 251 -0.23 -22.01 -12.12
CA ALA A 251 1.19 -22.30 -11.89
C ALA A 251 2.11 -21.52 -12.85
N LYS A 252 1.75 -21.44 -14.15
CA LYS A 252 2.51 -20.66 -15.13
C LYS A 252 2.44 -19.16 -14.83
N ALA A 253 1.26 -18.63 -14.53
CA ALA A 253 1.08 -17.21 -14.16
C ALA A 253 1.91 -16.84 -12.92
N MET A 254 1.91 -17.69 -11.89
CA MET A 254 2.65 -17.50 -10.64
C MET A 254 4.17 -17.65 -10.78
N SER A 255 4.66 -18.26 -11.87
CA SER A 255 6.09 -18.47 -12.14
C SER A 255 6.77 -17.32 -12.89
N THR A 256 6.02 -16.29 -13.28
CA THR A 256 6.56 -15.15 -14.05
C THR A 256 7.44 -14.23 -13.20
N HIS A 257 8.30 -13.44 -13.85
CA HIS A 257 9.13 -12.45 -13.15
C HIS A 257 8.36 -11.29 -12.53
N ASP A 258 7.09 -11.10 -12.91
CA ASP A 258 6.17 -10.12 -12.33
C ASP A 258 5.61 -10.54 -10.97
N MET A 259 5.79 -11.81 -10.62
CA MET A 259 5.41 -12.36 -9.32
C MET A 259 6.55 -12.24 -8.31
N PRO A 260 6.23 -12.03 -7.02
CA PRO A 260 7.24 -11.91 -5.96
C PRO A 260 8.04 -13.21 -5.78
N GLY A 261 7.40 -14.37 -5.88
CA GLY A 261 8.03 -15.70 -5.90
C GLY A 261 8.56 -16.24 -4.57
N ILE A 262 8.41 -15.51 -3.46
CA ILE A 262 8.72 -15.99 -2.09
C ILE A 262 7.57 -15.66 -1.13
N PRO A 263 7.45 -16.36 0.02
CA PRO A 263 6.53 -15.99 1.06
C PRO A 263 6.79 -14.57 1.56
N ALA A 264 5.69 -13.81 1.71
CA ALA A 264 5.78 -12.46 2.23
C ALA A 264 4.58 -12.08 3.08
N LEU A 265 4.80 -11.31 4.14
CA LEU A 265 3.75 -10.88 5.06
C LEU A 265 3.87 -9.39 5.41
N PRO A 266 2.76 -8.63 5.37
CA PRO A 266 2.77 -7.27 5.89
C PRO A 266 2.46 -7.29 7.40
N VAL A 267 3.20 -6.50 8.16
CA VAL A 267 3.02 -6.37 9.62
C VAL A 267 2.88 -4.90 10.03
N SER A 268 2.42 -4.71 11.26
CA SER A 268 2.22 -3.37 11.81
C SER A 268 3.55 -2.69 12.14
N GLY A 269 3.52 -1.37 12.35
CA GLY A 269 4.70 -0.64 12.85
C GLY A 269 5.14 -1.17 14.22
N ARG A 270 4.18 -1.46 15.11
CA ARG A 270 4.42 -2.05 16.43
C ARG A 270 5.17 -3.38 16.34
N ASP A 271 4.71 -4.28 15.47
CA ASP A 271 5.33 -5.61 15.29
C ASP A 271 6.71 -5.49 14.64
N GLY A 272 6.85 -4.61 13.63
CA GLY A 272 8.13 -4.33 12.98
C GLY A 272 9.20 -3.81 13.95
N GLU A 273 8.84 -2.88 14.83
CA GLU A 273 9.74 -2.40 15.87
C GLU A 273 10.10 -3.47 16.90
N GLU A 274 9.16 -4.35 17.27
CA GLU A 274 9.43 -5.46 18.18
C GLU A 274 10.45 -6.44 17.60
N ILE A 275 10.39 -6.69 16.29
CA ILE A 275 11.42 -7.45 15.58
C ILE A 275 12.75 -6.70 15.64
N LEU A 276 12.77 -5.40 15.30
CA LEU A 276 13.98 -4.58 15.26
C LEU A 276 14.68 -4.44 16.62
N ARG A 277 13.96 -4.52 17.74
CA ARG A 277 14.56 -4.58 19.09
C ARG A 277 15.51 -5.77 19.27
N LEU A 278 15.27 -6.87 18.55
CA LEU A 278 16.06 -8.10 18.66
C LEU A 278 17.03 -8.30 17.50
N VAL A 279 16.98 -7.46 16.46
CA VAL A 279 17.97 -7.50 15.38
C VAL A 279 19.29 -6.94 15.90
N GLY A 280 20.34 -7.74 15.76
CA GLY A 280 21.72 -7.45 16.14
C GLY A 280 22.59 -7.06 14.94
N GLY A 281 23.89 -7.25 15.07
CA GLY A 281 24.88 -6.85 14.06
C GLY A 281 25.21 -5.35 14.10
N ASP A 282 25.86 -4.87 13.03
CA ASP A 282 26.25 -3.47 12.88
C ASP A 282 25.05 -2.54 12.97
N VAL A 283 25.25 -1.35 13.57
CA VAL A 283 24.23 -0.30 13.58
C VAL A 283 23.98 0.15 12.14
N ALA A 284 22.70 0.24 11.76
CA ALA A 284 22.33 0.68 10.42
C ALA A 284 22.66 2.18 10.23
N PRO A 285 22.89 2.64 9.00
CA PRO A 285 23.09 4.06 8.69
C PRO A 285 22.04 4.98 9.31
N GLU A 286 22.40 6.24 9.55
CA GLU A 286 21.50 7.23 10.17
C GLU A 286 20.18 7.39 9.40
N ASP A 287 20.23 7.44 8.08
CA ASP A 287 19.03 7.53 7.22
C ASP A 287 18.17 6.25 7.28
N TRP A 288 18.75 5.12 7.68
CA TRP A 288 18.05 3.84 7.87
C TRP A 288 17.34 3.73 9.21
N GLN A 289 17.68 4.57 10.20
CA GLN A 289 17.04 4.53 11.52
C GLN A 289 15.54 4.87 11.46
N GLY A 290 14.82 4.49 12.52
CA GLY A 290 13.41 4.81 12.74
C GLY A 290 13.20 6.25 13.22
N GLY A 291 11.96 6.57 13.58
CA GLY A 291 11.57 7.86 14.15
C GLY A 291 11.85 7.96 15.65
N ASP A 292 11.41 9.06 16.26
CA ASP A 292 11.55 9.28 17.71
C ASP A 292 10.89 8.14 18.52
N GLY A 293 11.64 7.58 19.47
CA GLY A 293 11.18 6.48 20.32
C GLY A 293 11.37 5.07 19.72
N ALA A 294 11.81 4.97 18.46
CA ALA A 294 12.16 3.69 17.86
C ALA A 294 13.42 3.09 18.52
N PRO A 295 13.58 1.76 18.54
CA PRO A 295 14.85 1.14 18.91
C PRO A 295 15.96 1.51 17.91
N VAL A 296 17.22 1.32 18.30
CA VAL A 296 18.34 1.43 17.36
C VAL A 296 18.24 0.29 16.35
N TYR A 297 18.04 0.63 15.08
CA TYR A 297 17.97 -0.35 14.00
C TYR A 297 19.38 -0.85 13.67
N ARG A 298 19.50 -2.16 13.52
CA ARG A 298 20.75 -2.86 13.17
C ARG A 298 20.54 -3.72 11.94
N LEU A 299 21.62 -4.05 11.24
CA LEU A 299 21.55 -4.69 9.93
C LEU A 299 21.22 -6.19 10.01
N GLY A 300 21.53 -6.87 11.13
CA GLY A 300 21.55 -8.33 11.19
C GLY A 300 22.78 -8.93 10.51
N PRO A 301 22.77 -10.24 10.19
CA PRO A 301 21.69 -11.19 10.48
C PRO A 301 21.63 -11.55 11.97
N GLY A 302 20.42 -11.79 12.48
CA GLY A 302 20.19 -12.31 13.83
C GLY A 302 20.53 -11.30 14.94
N PRO A 303 20.45 -11.69 16.23
CA PRO A 303 20.05 -13.01 16.72
C PRO A 303 18.54 -13.26 16.68
N ALA A 304 17.73 -12.27 16.29
CA ALA A 304 16.32 -12.43 15.99
C ALA A 304 16.10 -13.48 14.89
N VAL A 305 15.23 -14.46 15.16
CA VAL A 305 14.74 -15.45 14.20
C VAL A 305 13.24 -15.26 14.04
N LEU A 306 12.80 -15.15 12.79
CA LEU A 306 11.38 -15.16 12.44
C LEU A 306 11.00 -16.52 11.88
N ASN A 307 9.90 -17.08 12.38
CA ASN A 307 9.21 -18.20 11.78
C ASN A 307 7.93 -17.68 11.13
N LEU A 308 7.96 -17.56 9.80
CA LEU A 308 6.84 -17.17 8.96
C LEU A 308 6.23 -18.40 8.32
N THR A 309 4.91 -18.51 8.34
CA THR A 309 4.14 -19.37 7.44
C THR A 309 3.07 -18.53 6.77
N TYR A 310 2.93 -18.69 5.46
CA TYR A 310 1.91 -18.00 4.66
C TYR A 310 1.32 -18.97 3.63
N THR A 311 -0.01 -19.02 3.54
CA THR A 311 -0.74 -19.84 2.57
C THR A 311 -1.85 -19.03 1.92
N VAL A 312 -1.92 -19.12 0.59
CA VAL A 312 -2.97 -18.56 -0.29
C VAL A 312 -3.63 -19.66 -1.11
#